data_AF-A0A848VE72-F1
#
_entry.id   AF-A0A848VE72-F1
#
_cell.length_a   1.000
_cell.length_b   1.000
_cell.length_c   1.000
_cell.angle_alpha   90.00
_cell.angle_beta   90.00
_cell.angle_gamma   90.00
#
_symmetry.space_group_name_H-M   'P 1'
#
loop_
_entity.id
_entity.type
_entity.pdbx_description
1 polymer ?
#
loop_
_entity_poly.entity_id
_entity_poly.type
_entity_poly.pdbx_seq_one_letter_code
_entity_poly.pdbx_strand_id
1 'polypeptide(L)'
;MKNASGAIMKTRNTLLLSATHIIAGILGFAAGIYFLPILTAPPGPSEARIAATSSQATYTGEFRRDLKDSDALHWGEGTVLISPKSIAHTGSLSPGPDY
;
A
#
# COMPACT_ATOMS: atom_id res chain seq x y z
N MET A 1 -18.24 -12.14 -51.17
CA MET A 1 -18.78 -11.68 -49.87
C MET A 1 -18.50 -12.63 -48.68
N LYS A 2 -17.83 -13.78 -48.83
CA LYS A 2 -17.60 -14.75 -47.73
C LYS A 2 -16.40 -14.41 -46.80
N ASN A 3 -15.68 -13.33 -47.10
CA ASN A 3 -14.32 -13.08 -46.61
C ASN A 3 -14.29 -12.05 -45.45
N ALA A 4 -15.36 -11.25 -45.32
CA ALA A 4 -15.44 -10.17 -44.33
C ALA A 4 -15.60 -10.70 -42.90
N SER A 5 -16.36 -11.78 -42.71
CA SER A 5 -16.65 -12.33 -41.38
C SER A 5 -15.39 -12.89 -40.70
N GLY A 6 -14.53 -13.58 -41.44
CA GLY A 6 -13.25 -14.10 -40.92
C GLY A 6 -12.24 -13.01 -40.58
N ALA A 7 -12.22 -11.91 -41.36
CA ALA A 7 -11.39 -10.74 -41.06
C ALA A 7 -11.86 -10.03 -39.78
N ILE A 8 -13.18 -9.81 -39.64
CA ILE A 8 -13.77 -9.20 -38.44
C ILE A 8 -13.49 -10.04 -37.18
N MET A 9 -13.63 -11.37 -37.25
CA MET A 9 -13.32 -12.25 -36.11
C MET A 9 -11.84 -12.21 -35.72
N LYS A 10 -10.92 -12.18 -36.70
CA LYS A 10 -9.47 -12.05 -36.42
C LYS A 10 -9.16 -10.70 -35.78
N THR A 11 -9.68 -9.60 -36.31
CA THR A 11 -9.49 -8.26 -35.73
C THR A 11 -10.04 -8.18 -34.31
N ARG A 12 -11.23 -8.74 -34.05
CA ARG A 12 -11.81 -8.81 -32.70
C ARG A 12 -10.91 -9.59 -31.74
N ASN A 13 -10.40 -10.75 -32.16
CA ASN A 13 -9.56 -11.59 -31.31
C ASN A 13 -8.23 -10.89 -30.99
N THR A 14 -7.60 -10.26 -31.98
CA THR A 14 -6.37 -9.47 -31.76
C THR A 14 -6.64 -8.32 -30.80
N LEU A 15 -7.75 -7.59 -30.94
CA LEU A 15 -8.10 -6.50 -30.03
C LEU A 15 -8.31 -6.99 -28.59
N LEU A 16 -9.03 -8.09 -28.41
CA LEU A 16 -9.26 -8.69 -27.08
C LEU A 16 -7.95 -9.14 -26.45
N LEU A 17 -7.07 -9.81 -27.21
CA LEU A 17 -5.77 -10.23 -26.71
C LEU A 17 -4.88 -9.03 -26.35
N SER A 18 -4.84 -7.99 -27.19
CA SER A 18 -4.09 -6.77 -26.87
C SER A 18 -4.64 -6.11 -25.59
N ALA A 19 -5.96 -6.02 -25.45
CA ALA A 19 -6.58 -5.44 -24.26
C ALA A 19 -6.23 -6.21 -22.98
N THR A 20 -6.28 -7.55 -23.01
CA THR A 20 -5.95 -8.36 -21.81
C THR A 20 -4.49 -8.20 -21.39
N HIS A 21 -3.56 -8.11 -22.35
CA HIS A 21 -2.14 -7.90 -22.05
C HIS A 21 -1.85 -6.49 -21.56
N ILE A 22 -2.51 -5.48 -22.12
CA ILE A 22 -2.40 -4.09 -21.62
C ILE A 22 -2.91 -4.02 -20.18
N ILE A 23 -4.07 -4.62 -19.89
CA ILE A 23 -4.61 -4.68 -18.52
C ILE A 23 -3.63 -5.40 -17.58
N ALA A 24 -3.10 -6.55 -17.99
CA ALA A 24 -2.10 -7.26 -17.18
C ALA A 24 -0.85 -6.40 -16.92
N GLY A 25 -0.37 -5.66 -17.93
CA GLY A 25 0.76 -4.74 -17.78
C GLY A 25 0.46 -3.59 -16.81
N ILE A 26 -0.72 -2.96 -16.91
CA ILE A 26 -1.16 -1.89 -16.00
C ILE A 26 -1.27 -2.41 -14.57
N LEU A 27 -1.91 -3.56 -14.36
CA LEU A 27 -2.06 -4.17 -13.04
C LEU A 27 -0.71 -4.55 -12.43
N GLY A 28 0.20 -5.13 -13.22
CA GLY A 28 1.54 -5.47 -12.78
C GLY A 28 2.36 -4.24 -12.42
N PHE A 29 2.27 -3.17 -13.20
CA PHE A 29 2.94 -1.91 -12.91
C PHE A 29 2.41 -1.24 -11.63
N ALA A 30 1.08 -1.15 -11.48
CA ALA A 30 0.45 -0.59 -10.28
C ALA A 30 0.78 -1.41 -9.03
N ALA A 31 0.77 -2.74 -9.12
CA ALA A 31 1.22 -3.62 -8.04
C ALA A 31 2.70 -3.38 -7.71
N GLY A 32 3.55 -3.22 -8.73
CA GLY A 32 4.96 -2.88 -8.55
C GLY A 32 5.17 -1.58 -7.76
N ILE A 33 4.42 -0.52 -8.10
CA ILE A 33 4.45 0.75 -7.33
C ILE A 33 4.05 0.52 -5.87
N TYR A 34 3.02 -0.30 -5.62
CA TYR A 34 2.55 -0.58 -4.26
C TYR A 34 3.57 -1.37 -3.44
N PHE A 35 4.15 -2.43 -4.02
CA PHE A 35 5.01 -3.37 -3.31
C PHE A 35 6.46 -2.93 -3.19
N LEU A 36 6.99 -2.15 -4.14
CA LEU A 36 8.40 -1.78 -4.14
C LEU A 36 8.83 -1.09 -2.82
N PRO A 37 8.10 -0.07 -2.30
CA PRO A 37 8.45 0.60 -1.05
C PRO A 37 8.44 -0.36 0.16
N ILE A 38 7.49 -1.31 0.20
CA ILE A 38 7.42 -2.36 1.23
C ILE A 38 8.67 -3.25 1.19
N LEU A 39 9.08 -3.68 0.00
CA LEU A 39 10.22 -4.58 -0.18
C LEU A 39 11.56 -3.91 0.09
N THR A 40 11.65 -2.60 -0.13
CA THR A 40 12.89 -1.82 0.04
C THR A 40 12.94 -1.04 1.35
N ALA A 41 11.94 -1.19 2.23
CA ALA A 41 11.86 -0.47 3.48
C ALA A 41 13.10 -0.76 4.36
N PRO A 42 13.76 0.26 4.92
CA PRO A 42 14.82 0.04 5.89
C PRO A 42 14.25 -0.58 7.18
N PRO A 43 15.09 -1.24 7.99
CA PRO A 43 14.66 -1.69 9.31
C PRO A 43 14.18 -0.50 10.14
N GLY A 44 13.10 -0.72 10.90
CA GLY A 44 12.59 0.27 11.83
C GLY A 44 13.59 0.66 12.92
N PRO A 45 13.31 1.75 13.67
CA PRO A 45 14.15 2.16 14.79
C PRO A 45 14.20 1.08 15.87
N SER A 46 15.32 0.99 16.59
CA SER A 46 15.46 0.05 17.71
C SER A 46 14.49 0.37 18.84
N GLU A 47 14.08 -0.66 19.59
CA GLU A 47 13.19 -0.50 20.75
C GLU A 47 13.73 0.51 21.77
N ALA A 48 15.05 0.51 22.01
CA ALA A 48 15.69 1.48 22.90
C ALA A 48 15.51 2.93 22.41
N ARG A 49 15.57 3.16 21.09
CA ARG A 49 15.34 4.48 20.50
C ARG A 49 13.86 4.88 20.57
N ILE A 50 12.94 3.92 20.37
CA ILE A 50 11.51 4.14 20.58
C ILE A 50 11.26 4.53 22.03
N ALA A 51 11.74 3.74 23.00
CA ALA A 51 11.55 3.99 24.43
C ALA A 51 12.12 5.36 24.88
N ALA A 52 13.31 5.72 24.42
CA ALA A 52 13.93 7.02 24.72
C ALA A 52 13.14 8.21 24.15
N THR A 53 12.48 8.02 23.01
CA THR A 53 11.63 9.04 22.38
C THR A 53 10.27 9.11 23.07
N SER A 54 9.70 7.95 23.39
CA SER A 54 8.40 7.79 24.06
C SER A 54 8.37 8.36 25.47
N SER A 55 9.50 8.37 26.19
CA SER A 55 9.57 8.97 27.54
C SER A 55 9.37 10.49 27.57
N GLN A 56 9.48 11.16 26.42
CA GLN A 56 9.27 12.60 26.27
C GLN A 56 7.85 12.95 25.80
N ALA A 57 6.97 11.95 25.66
CA ALA A 57 5.62 12.15 25.16
C ALA A 57 4.81 13.03 26.12
N THR A 58 4.12 14.00 25.55
CA THR A 58 3.12 14.84 26.26
C THR A 58 1.72 14.30 26.05
N TYR A 59 1.49 13.60 24.93
CA TYR A 59 0.22 12.95 24.62
C TYR A 59 0.42 11.48 24.27
N THR A 60 -0.57 10.69 24.64
CA THR A 60 -0.67 9.28 24.29
C THR A 60 -2.05 9.02 23.70
N GLY A 61 -2.08 8.29 22.59
CA GLY A 61 -3.29 7.82 21.95
C GLY A 61 -3.15 6.36 21.54
N GLU A 62 -4.24 5.81 21.03
CA GLU A 62 -4.31 4.43 20.57
C GLU A 62 -4.94 4.41 19.18
N PHE A 63 -4.23 3.82 18.23
CA PHE A 63 -4.84 3.39 16.98
C PHE A 63 -5.55 2.06 17.21
N ARG A 64 -6.83 2.02 16.84
CA ARG A 64 -7.62 0.79 16.80
C ARG A 64 -8.03 0.51 15.36
N ARG A 65 -8.11 -0.78 15.04
CA ARG A 65 -8.47 -1.26 13.71
C ARG A 65 -9.89 -0.86 13.27
N ASP A 66 -10.77 -0.52 14.21
CA ASP A 66 -12.16 -0.12 13.98
C ASP A 66 -12.39 1.39 14.07
N LEU A 67 -11.31 2.20 14.00
CA LEU A 67 -11.45 3.65 13.92
C LEU A 67 -12.12 4.06 12.60
N LYS A 68 -12.84 5.19 12.66
CA LYS A 68 -13.36 5.85 11.47
C LYS A 68 -12.22 6.05 10.45
N ASP A 69 -12.52 5.76 9.19
CA ASP A 69 -11.60 5.84 8.06
C ASP A 69 -10.50 4.74 8.03
N SER A 70 -10.60 3.72 8.89
CA SER A 70 -9.82 2.48 8.73
C SER A 70 -10.44 1.57 7.68
N ASP A 71 -9.64 1.08 6.74
CA ASP A 71 -10.03 0.13 5.70
C ASP A 71 -9.02 -1.02 5.56
N ALA A 72 -9.11 -1.83 4.49
CA ALA A 72 -8.22 -2.98 4.28
C ALA A 72 -6.75 -2.58 4.01
N LEU A 73 -6.52 -1.41 3.41
CA LEU A 73 -5.23 -0.90 2.97
C LEU A 73 -4.72 0.26 3.84
N HIS A 74 -5.60 0.92 4.59
CA HIS A 74 -5.29 2.05 5.46
C HIS A 74 -5.78 1.75 6.88
N TRP A 75 -4.89 1.25 7.74
CA TRP A 75 -5.23 0.95 9.13
C TRP A 75 -4.00 1.02 10.03
N GLY A 76 -4.24 1.23 11.31
CA GLY A 76 -3.21 1.16 12.35
C GLY A 76 -3.74 0.52 13.62
N GLU A 77 -2.85 -0.12 14.36
CA GLU A 77 -3.15 -0.74 15.64
C GLU A 77 -1.96 -0.60 16.57
N GLY A 78 -2.18 0.02 17.74
CA GLY A 78 -1.15 0.19 18.77
C GLY A 78 -1.10 1.60 19.36
N THR A 79 -0.05 1.86 20.13
CA THR A 79 0.09 3.10 20.89
C THR A 79 0.81 4.15 20.05
N VAL A 80 0.23 5.35 19.96
CA VAL A 80 0.87 6.53 19.41
C VAL A 80 1.25 7.49 20.53
N LEU A 81 2.50 7.93 20.54
CA LEU A 81 3.05 8.86 21.51
C LEU A 81 3.52 10.11 20.80
N ILE A 82 3.10 11.27 21.30
CA ILE A 82 3.36 12.57 20.67
C ILE A 82 4.11 13.47 21.65
N SER A 83 5.25 14.00 21.19
CA SER A 83 6.03 15.03 21.87
C SER A 83 6.14 16.27 20.97
N PRO A 84 6.65 17.41 21.48
CA PRO A 84 6.87 18.59 20.66
C PRO A 84 7.84 18.40 19.47
N LYS A 85 8.68 17.34 19.49
CA LYS A 85 9.74 17.12 18.49
C LYS A 85 9.63 15.79 17.74
N SER A 86 8.72 14.91 18.13
CA SER A 86 8.63 13.56 17.58
C SER A 86 7.27 12.92 17.77
N ILE A 87 6.97 11.97 16.88
CA ILE A 87 5.87 11.02 17.02
C ILE A 87 6.51 9.63 17.04
N ALA A 88 6.15 8.82 18.03
CA ALA A 88 6.55 7.42 18.12
C ALA A 88 5.31 6.54 18.05
N HIS A 89 5.43 5.39 17.39
CA HIS A 89 4.38 4.40 17.28
C HIS A 89 4.94 3.03 17.65
N THR A 90 4.21 2.32 18.52
CA THR A 90 4.49 0.94 18.87
C THR A 90 3.27 0.10 18.53
N GLY A 91 3.39 -0.75 17.52
CA GLY A 91 2.27 -1.55 17.02
C GLY A 91 2.45 -1.92 15.55
N SER A 92 1.34 -2.14 14.86
CA SER A 92 1.29 -2.50 13.45
C SER A 92 0.54 -1.45 12.63
N LEU A 93 1.02 -1.19 11.42
CA LEU A 93 0.39 -0.32 10.44
C LEU A 93 0.18 -1.10 9.15
N SER A 94 -0.81 -0.72 8.36
CA SER A 94 -1.00 -1.26 7.02
C SER A 94 0.24 -1.00 6.15
N PRO A 95 0.70 -2.00 5.39
CA PRO A 95 1.80 -1.79 4.46
C PRO A 95 1.31 -0.97 3.27
N GLY A 96 2.05 0.06 2.88
CA GLY A 96 1.66 0.97 1.81
C GLY A 96 2.84 1.46 0.95
N PRO A 97 2.56 2.12 -0.17
CA PRO A 97 3.60 2.65 -1.06
C PRO A 97 4.36 3.85 -0.46
N ASP A 98 3.79 4.53 0.52
CA ASP A 98 4.42 5.67 1.19
C ASP A 98 4.65 5.27 2.64
N TYR A 99 5.82 4.69 2.91
CA TYR A 99 6.35 4.49 4.27
C TYR A 99 7.07 5.75 4.73
#